data_AF-A0A093YDM1-F1
#
_entry.id   AF-A0A093YDM1-F1
#
_cell.length_a   1.000
_cell.length_b   1.000
_cell.length_c   1.000
_cell.angle_alpha   90.00
_cell.angle_beta   90.00
_cell.angle_gamma   90.00
#
_symmetry.space_group_name_H-M   'P 1'
#
loop_
_entity.id
_entity.type
_entity.pdbx_description
1 polymer ?
#
loop_
_entity_poly.entity_id
_entity_poly.type
_entity_poly.pdbx_seq_one_letter_code
_entity_poly.pdbx_strand_id
1 'polypeptide(L)' 'MLISEILLFAIAASPTLAGSAAYGICQAGCAAVVTACYGAGGATWGATLAATAPPTIVACNSAFGTCSATCAALLLAPTV' A
#
# COMPACT_ATOMS: atom_id res chain seq x y z
N MET A 1 1.78 43.79 7.98
CA MET A 1 2.05 43.33 6.61
C MET A 1 3.00 42.14 6.64
N LEU A 2 4.24 42.31 7.16
CA LEU A 2 5.26 41.25 7.26
C LEU A 2 4.78 39.88 7.80
N ILE A 3 3.97 39.87 8.85
CA ILE A 3 3.49 38.62 9.49
C ILE A 3 2.55 37.84 8.56
N SER A 4 1.73 38.55 7.77
CA SER A 4 0.79 37.92 6.84
C SER A 4 1.53 37.25 5.67
N GLU A 5 2.60 37.89 5.19
CA GLU A 5 3.45 37.40 4.10
C GLU A 5 4.27 36.18 4.54
N ILE A 6 4.80 36.19 5.77
CA ILE A 6 5.49 35.05 6.38
C ILE A 6 4.55 33.85 6.56
N LEU A 7 3.30 34.09 6.97
CA LEU A 7 2.31 33.02 7.16
C LEU A 7 1.90 32.36 5.83
N LEU A 8 1.71 33.15 4.77
CA LEU A 8 1.44 32.66 3.42
C LEU A 8 2.58 31.79 2.88
N PHE A 9 3.82 32.19 3.12
CA PHE A 9 5.01 31.42 2.70
C PHE A 9 5.17 30.12 3.48
N ALA A 10 4.88 30.12 4.78
CA ALA A 10 4.95 28.93 5.62
C ALA A 10 3.89 27.87 5.26
N ILE A 11 2.69 28.28 4.85
CA ILE A 11 1.64 27.36 4.38
C ILE A 11 2.00 26.79 3.01
N ALA A 12 2.55 27.60 2.11
CA ALA A 12 2.98 27.15 0.78
C ALA A 12 4.18 26.17 0.83
N ALA A 13 5.02 26.28 1.86
CA ALA A 13 6.17 25.40 2.09
C ALA A 13 5.85 24.16 2.94
N SER A 14 4.58 23.95 3.32
CA SER A 14 4.21 22.78 4.11
C SER A 14 4.34 21.49 3.28
N PRO A 15 4.99 20.44 3.80
CA PRO A 15 5.15 19.19 3.07
C PRO A 15 3.77 18.58 2.81
N THR A 16 3.52 18.18 1.57
CA THR A 16 2.27 17.49 1.24
C THR A 16 2.29 16.11 1.89
N LEU A 17 1.24 15.77 2.65
CA LEU A 17 1.07 14.43 3.21
C LEU A 17 0.58 13.48 2.11
N ALA A 18 1.45 13.13 1.16
CA ALA A 18 1.16 12.11 0.15
C ALA A 18 1.51 10.68 0.62
N GLY A 19 1.77 10.48 1.91
CA GLY A 19 1.94 9.16 2.52
C GLY A 19 0.76 8.21 2.27
N SER A 20 -0.47 8.72 2.23
CA SER A 20 -1.66 7.92 1.86
C SER A 20 -1.61 7.44 0.40
N ALA A 21 -1.11 8.26 -0.52
CA ALA A 21 -0.90 7.88 -1.91
C ALA A 21 0.22 6.85 -2.04
N ALA A 22 1.34 7.04 -1.35
CA ALA A 22 2.45 6.08 -1.32
C ALA A 22 2.03 4.72 -0.74
N TYR A 23 1.25 4.73 0.36
CA TYR A 23 0.63 3.54 0.93
C TYR A 23 -0.26 2.82 -0.08
N GLY A 24 -1.13 3.56 -0.78
CA GLY A 24 -2.01 3.01 -1.82
C GLY A 24 -1.24 2.35 -2.96
N ILE A 25 -0.17 2.99 -3.46
CA ILE A 25 0.68 2.44 -4.52
C ILE A 25 1.38 1.15 -4.06
N CYS A 26 1.92 1.14 -2.84
CA CYS A 26 2.54 -0.05 -2.26
C CYS A 26 1.55 -1.22 -2.15
N GLN A 27 0.35 -0.95 -1.64
CA GLN A 27 -0.71 -1.96 -1.55
C GLN A 27 -1.15 -2.47 -2.92
N ALA A 28 -1.25 -1.59 -3.92
CA ALA A 28 -1.55 -2.00 -5.29
C ALA A 28 -0.47 -2.92 -5.87
N GLY A 29 0.80 -2.65 -5.58
CA GLY A 29 1.92 -3.53 -5.94
C GLY A 29 1.80 -4.92 -5.29
N CYS A 30 1.57 -4.97 -3.98
CA CYS A 30 1.36 -6.24 -3.27
C CYS A 30 0.16 -7.02 -3.86
N ALA A 31 -0.94 -6.33 -4.18
CA ALA A 31 -2.14 -6.91 -4.78
C ALA A 31 -1.87 -7.49 -6.18
N ALA A 32 -1.05 -6.82 -7.00
CA ALA A 32 -0.64 -7.32 -8.31
C ALA A 32 0.17 -8.62 -8.18
N VAL A 33 1.12 -8.66 -7.23
CA VAL A 33 1.97 -9.85 -6.98
C VAL A 33 1.14 -11.04 -6.50
N VAL A 34 0.22 -10.85 -5.54
CA VAL A 34 -0.62 -11.96 -5.06
C VAL A 34 -1.56 -12.47 -6.14
N THR A 35 -2.08 -11.59 -6.99
CA THR A 35 -2.92 -11.97 -8.15
C THR A 35 -2.13 -12.86 -9.11
N ALA A 36 -0.88 -12.52 -9.40
CA ALA A 36 -0.01 -13.35 -10.22
C ALA A 36 0.33 -14.69 -9.57
N CYS A 37 0.60 -14.71 -8.26
CA CYS A 37 0.86 -15.93 -7.48
C CYS A 37 -0.33 -16.89 -7.50
N TYR A 38 -1.54 -16.35 -7.34
CA TYR A 38 -2.79 -17.09 -7.48
C TYR A 38 -2.96 -17.68 -8.88
N GLY A 39 -2.70 -16.88 -9.92
CA GLY A 39 -2.73 -17.35 -11.31
C GLY A 39 -1.77 -18.53 -11.56
N ALA A 40 -0.55 -18.46 -11.03
CA ALA A 40 0.41 -19.57 -11.07
C ALA A 40 -0.07 -20.81 -10.28
N GLY A 41 -0.81 -20.60 -9.19
CA GLY A 41 -1.46 -21.64 -8.41
C GLY A 41 -2.78 -22.16 -8.98
N GLY A 42 -3.22 -21.67 -10.15
CA GLY A 42 -4.46 -22.09 -10.81
C GLY A 42 -5.74 -21.58 -10.13
N ALA A 43 -5.67 -20.47 -9.38
CA ALA A 43 -6.80 -19.89 -8.68
C ALA A 43 -6.96 -18.39 -8.98
N THR A 44 -8.14 -17.84 -8.67
CA THR A 44 -8.43 -16.41 -8.81
C THR A 44 -8.42 -15.74 -7.44
N TRP A 45 -7.60 -14.70 -7.28
CA TRP A 45 -7.51 -13.95 -6.03
C TRP A 45 -8.86 -13.30 -5.67
N GLY A 46 -9.26 -13.42 -4.41
CA GLY A 46 -10.56 -12.96 -3.90
C GLY A 46 -11.75 -13.91 -4.15
N ALA A 47 -11.61 -14.93 -5.01
CA ALA A 47 -12.68 -15.91 -5.28
C ALA A 47 -12.47 -17.24 -4.54
N THR A 48 -11.24 -17.55 -4.13
CA THR A 48 -10.93 -18.80 -3.42
C THR A 48 -11.40 -18.73 -1.97
N LEU A 49 -12.27 -19.67 -1.58
CA LEU A 49 -12.71 -19.82 -0.19
C LEU A 49 -11.53 -20.21 0.71
N ALA A 50 -11.26 -19.43 1.76
CA ALA A 50 -10.09 -19.62 2.62
C ALA A 50 -10.02 -21.01 3.28
N ALA A 51 -11.18 -21.59 3.65
CA ALA A 51 -11.23 -22.90 4.29
C ALA A 51 -10.79 -24.06 3.39
N THR A 52 -10.83 -23.88 2.06
CA THR A 52 -10.47 -24.90 1.06
C THR A 52 -9.28 -24.47 0.22
N ALA A 53 -8.54 -23.43 0.65
CA ALA A 53 -7.39 -22.94 -0.09
C ALA A 53 -6.25 -23.97 -0.07
N PRO A 54 -5.69 -24.36 -1.22
CA PRO A 54 -4.54 -25.24 -1.27
C PRO A 54 -3.29 -24.56 -0.68
N PRO A 55 -2.26 -25.32 -0.26
CA PRO A 55 -1.08 -24.78 0.43
C PRO A 55 -0.37 -23.64 -0.33
N THR A 56 -0.27 -23.74 -1.66
CA THR A 56 0.29 -22.67 -2.51
C THR A 56 -0.46 -21.36 -2.33
N ILE A 57 -1.80 -21.40 -2.25
CA ILE A 57 -2.64 -20.22 -2.10
C ILE A 57 -2.54 -19.63 -0.70
N VAL A 58 -2.44 -20.49 0.32
CA VAL A 58 -2.14 -20.04 1.68
C VAL A 58 -0.81 -19.29 1.72
N ALA A 59 0.24 -19.83 1.09
CA ALA A 59 1.54 -19.16 1.00
C ALA A 59 1.49 -17.83 0.25
N CYS A 60 0.77 -17.74 -0.88
CA CYS A 60 0.55 -16.49 -1.61
C CYS A 60 -0.08 -15.42 -0.68
N ASN A 61 -1.08 -15.77 0.12
CA ASN A 61 -1.71 -14.84 1.06
C ASN A 61 -0.79 -14.44 2.21
N SER A 62 0.00 -15.36 2.75
CA SER A 62 0.97 -15.04 3.79
C SER A 62 2.03 -14.04 3.29
N ALA A 63 2.50 -14.21 2.05
CA ALA A 63 3.40 -13.26 1.41
C ALA A 63 2.72 -11.90 1.17
N PHE A 64 1.47 -11.90 0.69
CA PHE A 64 0.68 -10.67 0.53
C PHE A 64 0.52 -9.91 1.85
N GLY A 65 0.11 -10.58 2.92
CA GLY A 65 -0.04 -9.96 4.24
C GLY A 65 1.26 -9.36 4.76
N THR A 66 2.38 -10.05 4.55
CA THR A 66 3.72 -9.53 4.92
C THR A 66 4.07 -8.29 4.09
N CYS A 67 3.84 -8.33 2.77
CA CYS A 67 4.06 -7.19 1.88
C CYS A 67 3.22 -5.97 2.32
N SER A 68 1.92 -6.15 2.51
CA SER A 68 1.01 -5.08 2.96
C SER A 68 1.38 -4.52 4.34
N ALA A 69 1.85 -5.37 5.27
CA ALA A 69 2.30 -4.90 6.59
C ALA A 69 3.49 -3.93 6.47
N THR A 70 4.42 -4.16 5.54
CA THR A 70 5.54 -3.23 5.31
C THR A 70 5.09 -1.90 4.71
N CYS A 71 3.99 -1.88 3.95
CA CYS A 71 3.44 -0.65 3.39
C CYS A 71 2.98 0.33 4.48
N ALA A 72 2.64 -0.13 5.70
CA ALA A 72 2.13 0.72 6.78
C ALA A 72 3.06 1.89 7.13
N ALA A 73 4.39 1.70 6.98
CA ALA A 73 5.37 2.75 7.21
C ALA A 73 5.21 3.95 6.24
N LEU A 74 4.61 3.74 5.07
CA LEU A 74 4.40 4.78 4.06
C LEU A 74 3.22 5.69 4.39
N LEU A 75 2.29 5.26 5.26
CA LEU A 75 1.07 6.02 5.54
C LEU A 75 1.35 7.41 6.11
N LEU A 76 2.41 7.53 6.91
CA LEU A 76 2.86 8.75 7.56
C LEU A 76 4.12 9.33 6.92
N ALA A 77 4.55 8.80 5.78
CA ALA A 77 5.75 9.28 5.10
C ALA A 77 5.49 10.67 4.51
N PRO A 78 6.28 11.70 4.87
CA PRO A 78 6.26 12.96 4.13
C PRO A 78 6.79 12.72 2.72
N THR A 79 6.10 13.23 1.70
CA THR A 79 6.74 13.39 0.40
C THR A 79 7.58 14.65 0.47
N VAL A 80 8.84 14.55 0.02
CA VAL A 80 9.81 15.65 -0.06
C VAL A 80 9.19 16.97 -0.49
#